data_AF-A0A2T2SG00-F1
#
_entry.id   AF-A0A2T2SG00-F1
#
_cell.length_a   1.000
_cell.length_b   1.000
_cell.length_c   1.000
_cell.angle_alpha   90.00
_cell.angle_beta   90.00
_cell.angle_gamma   90.00
#
_symmetry.space_group_name_H-M   'P 1'
#
loop_
_entity.id
_entity.type
_entity.pdbx_description
1 polymer ?
#
loop_
_entity_poly.entity_id
_entity_poly.type
_entity_poly.pdbx_seq_one_letter_code
_entity_poly.pdbx_strand_id
1 'polypeptide(L)'
;VGHLTQDDLVDPGGEDKMQQALEREGERFANIYDLARHYTEAFLEDWRALNLRKPEVRPRATEHVTDQLEAVIALVEKDHAYTTDQGVYFSVESADDYGHLSGNTEAQQLQASERDVVEDPDKRDPRDFALWKYDPDHLMHWHSPWGWGYPGWHIECSVMGMQYLGDRFDLHTGGEDLIFPHHECEIAQNQSLAGHRVINYWVHTRFLQVEGEKMSKSKGNFYTVRDLIQPGPEDDHVPASVRDQGGIDPLALRYALMQGQYRKPFNFTLDTLHTAARHVQRYQDAVERVEAALAADADGPNELGDRLGDIYDRTLEAMCDDLNTPAATAAALEGVKAIEQTDRLSGASARSARTWLDRTNALLGIIESTFEADEQTDTASETDLASDSLADSIDELLADREAARRDGEYARADAIRDTLEALGIEVMDRPEGPEWRRKVELG
;
A
#
# COMPACT_ATOMS: atom_id res chain seq x y z
N VAL A 1 0.16 -9.59 -7.36
CA VAL A 1 0.05 -10.13 -8.75
C VAL A 1 -1.14 -9.44 -9.43
N GLY A 2 -1.58 -9.82 -10.63
CA GLY A 2 -2.89 -9.39 -11.14
C GLY A 2 -3.96 -9.86 -10.16
N HIS A 3 -4.92 -9.00 -9.82
CA HIS A 3 -5.96 -9.30 -8.84
C HIS A 3 -7.33 -9.08 -9.45
N LEU A 4 -8.28 -9.90 -9.03
CA LEU A 4 -9.60 -9.92 -9.63
C LEU A 4 -10.45 -8.74 -9.15
N THR A 5 -11.38 -8.31 -9.98
CA THR A 5 -12.21 -7.11 -9.77
C THR A 5 -13.24 -7.23 -8.64
N GLN A 6 -13.63 -8.45 -8.25
CA GLN A 6 -14.56 -8.73 -7.14
C GLN A 6 -13.80 -9.20 -5.90
N ASP A 7 -12.97 -8.34 -5.34
CA ASP A 7 -12.09 -8.64 -4.20
C ASP A 7 -12.76 -8.48 -2.83
N ASP A 8 -14.03 -8.08 -2.78
CA ASP A 8 -14.82 -8.05 -1.55
C ASP A 8 -15.36 -9.42 -1.10
N LEU A 9 -14.96 -10.49 -1.80
CA LEU A 9 -15.38 -11.88 -1.58
C LEU A 9 -14.21 -12.76 -1.19
N VAL A 10 -14.50 -13.80 -0.40
CA VAL A 10 -13.51 -14.74 0.14
C VAL A 10 -12.69 -15.42 -0.95
N ASP A 11 -13.34 -15.78 -2.06
CA ASP A 11 -12.65 -16.15 -3.28
C ASP A 11 -13.01 -15.14 -4.37
N PRO A 12 -12.08 -14.24 -4.71
CA PRO A 12 -12.34 -13.20 -5.69
C PRO A 12 -12.71 -13.77 -7.07
N GLY A 13 -13.65 -13.10 -7.75
CA GLY A 13 -14.04 -13.38 -9.14
C GLY A 13 -13.91 -12.15 -10.05
N GLY A 14 -14.27 -12.30 -11.32
CA GLY A 14 -14.23 -11.22 -12.30
C GLY A 14 -12.91 -11.10 -13.08
N GLU A 15 -12.73 -10.00 -13.81
CA GLU A 15 -11.54 -9.74 -14.64
C GLU A 15 -10.31 -9.36 -13.78
N ASP A 16 -9.10 -9.67 -14.27
CA ASP A 16 -7.84 -9.16 -13.70
C ASP A 16 -7.77 -7.63 -13.89
N LYS A 17 -7.66 -6.90 -12.76
CA LYS A 17 -7.55 -5.43 -12.72
C LYS A 17 -6.36 -4.90 -13.52
N MET A 18 -5.23 -5.59 -13.51
CA MET A 18 -4.02 -5.18 -14.23
C MET A 18 -4.18 -5.42 -15.73
N GLN A 19 -4.78 -6.54 -16.14
CA GLN A 19 -5.15 -6.78 -17.53
C GLN A 19 -6.14 -5.72 -18.03
N GLN A 20 -7.23 -5.49 -17.30
CA GLN A 20 -8.23 -4.49 -17.66
C GLN A 20 -7.62 -3.08 -17.77
N ALA A 21 -6.68 -2.73 -16.88
CA ALA A 21 -5.96 -1.46 -16.94
C ALA A 21 -5.03 -1.38 -18.17
N LEU A 22 -4.29 -2.45 -18.49
CA LEU A 22 -3.43 -2.51 -19.67
C LEU A 22 -4.23 -2.36 -20.96
N GLU A 23 -5.34 -3.09 -21.09
CA GLU A 23 -6.25 -3.01 -22.24
C GLU A 23 -6.85 -1.61 -22.40
N ARG A 24 -7.26 -0.97 -21.30
CA ARG A 24 -7.84 0.38 -21.31
C ARG A 24 -6.82 1.45 -21.71
N GLU A 25 -5.58 1.32 -21.26
CA GLU A 25 -4.54 2.35 -21.44
C GLU A 25 -3.74 2.18 -22.74
N GLY A 26 -4.07 1.15 -23.53
CA GLY A 26 -3.61 0.96 -24.90
C GLY A 26 -2.09 0.81 -25.02
N GLU A 27 -1.54 1.18 -26.19
CA GLU A 27 -0.11 1.11 -26.54
C GLU A 27 0.83 1.93 -25.63
N ARG A 28 0.30 2.63 -24.61
CA ARG A 28 1.10 3.43 -23.67
C ARG A 28 2.10 2.58 -22.88
N PHE A 29 1.78 1.31 -22.65
CA PHE A 29 2.64 0.38 -21.93
C PHE A 29 2.89 -0.86 -22.78
N ALA A 30 4.14 -1.27 -22.90
CA ALA A 30 4.50 -2.44 -23.70
C ALA A 30 4.09 -3.75 -23.03
N ASN A 31 3.99 -3.77 -21.70
CA ASN A 31 3.61 -4.96 -20.92
C ASN A 31 3.07 -4.58 -19.52
N ILE A 32 2.57 -5.58 -18.80
CA ILE A 32 1.98 -5.44 -17.44
C ILE A 32 2.97 -4.93 -16.38
N TYR A 33 4.27 -5.20 -16.54
CA TYR A 33 5.30 -4.72 -15.61
C TYR A 33 5.60 -3.24 -15.83
N ASP A 34 5.55 -2.76 -17.07
CA ASP A 34 5.71 -1.34 -17.37
C ASP A 34 4.53 -0.54 -16.79
N LEU A 35 3.31 -1.07 -16.92
CA LEU A 35 2.11 -0.53 -16.27
C LEU A 35 2.27 -0.51 -14.74
N ALA A 36 2.66 -1.63 -14.14
CA ALA A 36 2.87 -1.75 -12.69
C ALA A 36 3.93 -0.76 -12.19
N ARG A 37 5.07 -0.64 -12.88
CA ARG A 37 6.13 0.32 -12.52
C ARG A 37 5.66 1.76 -12.63
N HIS A 38 4.92 2.10 -13.68
CA HIS A 38 4.37 3.44 -13.83
C HIS A 38 3.45 3.82 -12.65
N TYR A 39 2.51 2.96 -12.30
CA TYR A 39 1.60 3.21 -11.19
C TYR A 39 2.27 3.11 -9.83
N THR A 40 3.33 2.30 -9.70
CA THR A 40 4.19 2.28 -8.50
C THR A 40 4.89 3.62 -8.31
N GLU A 41 5.53 4.17 -9.34
CA GLU A 41 6.20 5.47 -9.22
C GLU A 41 5.18 6.56 -8.89
N ALA A 42 4.04 6.57 -9.57
CA ALA A 42 3.01 7.56 -9.32
C ALA A 42 2.43 7.45 -7.89
N PHE A 43 2.35 6.24 -7.31
CA PHE A 43 2.03 6.05 -5.90
C PHE A 43 3.13 6.59 -4.97
N LEU A 44 4.40 6.39 -5.31
CA LEU A 44 5.53 6.89 -4.53
C LEU A 44 5.62 8.42 -4.56
N GLU A 45 5.32 9.05 -5.70
CA GLU A 45 5.19 10.50 -5.83
C GLU A 45 4.09 11.03 -4.90
N ASP A 46 2.89 10.44 -4.94
CA ASP A 46 1.78 10.80 -4.05
C ASP A 46 2.16 10.57 -2.56
N TRP A 47 2.89 9.48 -2.27
CA TRP A 47 3.37 9.15 -0.92
C TRP A 47 4.36 10.19 -0.37
N ARG A 48 5.34 10.60 -1.18
CA ARG A 48 6.32 11.64 -0.84
C ARG A 48 5.62 12.99 -0.67
N ALA A 49 4.71 13.35 -1.58
CA ALA A 49 3.93 14.60 -1.51
C ALA A 49 3.16 14.70 -0.18
N LEU A 50 2.53 13.61 0.25
CA LEU A 50 1.81 13.54 1.54
C LEU A 50 2.70 13.46 2.78
N ASN A 51 4.01 13.66 2.63
CA ASN A 51 4.99 13.61 3.71
C ASN A 51 4.96 12.27 4.49
N LEU A 52 4.73 11.14 3.79
CA LEU A 52 4.66 9.81 4.40
C LEU A 52 6.04 9.16 4.46
N ARG A 53 6.41 8.64 5.64
CA ARG A 53 7.73 8.02 5.86
C ARG A 53 7.95 6.82 4.93
N LYS A 54 9.14 6.70 4.37
CA LYS A 54 9.55 5.50 3.61
C LYS A 54 9.57 4.30 4.58
N PRO A 55 8.87 3.20 4.27
CA PRO A 55 9.01 1.96 5.01
C PRO A 55 10.40 1.36 4.75
N GLU A 56 10.91 0.56 5.68
CA GLU A 56 12.21 -0.08 5.55
C GLU A 56 12.27 -1.08 4.40
N VAL A 57 11.13 -1.74 4.11
CA VAL A 57 10.97 -2.68 3.01
C VAL A 57 9.64 -2.42 2.30
N ARG A 58 9.62 -2.50 0.96
CA ARG A 58 8.42 -2.52 0.11
C ARG A 58 8.45 -3.78 -0.77
N PRO A 59 8.07 -4.95 -0.24
CA PRO A 59 8.18 -6.19 -1.01
C PRO A 59 7.16 -6.20 -2.16
N ARG A 60 7.54 -6.78 -3.29
CA ARG A 60 6.65 -6.96 -4.44
C ARG A 60 6.23 -8.42 -4.51
N ALA A 61 4.94 -8.68 -4.64
CA ALA A 61 4.41 -10.05 -4.72
C ALA A 61 5.06 -10.88 -5.85
N THR A 62 5.40 -10.26 -6.97
CA THR A 62 6.06 -10.93 -8.11
C THR A 62 7.48 -11.40 -7.81
N GLU A 63 8.15 -10.81 -6.81
CA GLU A 63 9.50 -11.18 -6.37
C GLU A 63 9.48 -12.30 -5.31
N HIS A 64 8.28 -12.73 -4.88
CA HIS A 64 8.07 -13.68 -3.79
C HIS A 64 7.17 -14.86 -4.20
N VAL A 65 7.01 -15.12 -5.51
CA VAL A 65 6.11 -16.19 -5.99
C VAL A 65 6.62 -17.57 -5.58
N THR A 66 7.93 -17.78 -5.58
CA THR A 66 8.55 -19.03 -5.11
C THR A 66 8.21 -19.27 -3.63
N ASP A 67 8.40 -18.26 -2.77
CA ASP A 67 8.07 -18.32 -1.35
C ASP A 67 6.56 -18.62 -1.14
N GLN A 68 5.69 -17.99 -1.94
CA GLN A 68 4.25 -18.22 -1.91
C GLN A 68 3.90 -19.65 -2.27
N LEU A 69 4.51 -20.19 -3.34
CA LEU A 69 4.28 -21.55 -3.79
C LEU A 69 4.74 -22.58 -2.74
N GLU A 70 5.90 -22.38 -2.12
CA GLU A 70 6.37 -23.22 -1.02
C GLU A 70 5.38 -23.23 0.15
N ALA A 71 4.80 -22.08 0.49
CA ALA A 71 3.77 -21.99 1.52
C ALA A 71 2.49 -22.76 1.14
N VAL A 72 2.03 -22.68 -0.12
CA VAL A 72 0.88 -23.46 -0.59
C VAL A 72 1.16 -24.96 -0.48
N ILE A 73 2.35 -25.42 -0.89
CA ILE A 73 2.75 -26.83 -0.77
C ILE A 73 2.70 -27.27 0.70
N ALA A 74 3.29 -26.47 1.60
CA ALA A 74 3.30 -26.78 3.02
C ALA A 74 1.88 -26.83 3.63
N LEU A 75 0.97 -25.97 3.18
CA LEU A 75 -0.44 -26.00 3.61
C LEU A 75 -1.15 -27.28 3.14
N VAL A 76 -0.87 -27.75 1.92
CA VAL A 76 -1.39 -29.04 1.42
C VAL A 76 -0.82 -30.20 2.21
N GLU A 77 0.48 -30.23 2.48
CA GLU A 77 1.14 -31.29 3.25
C GLU A 77 0.66 -31.38 4.70
N LYS A 78 0.20 -30.26 5.27
CA LYS A 78 -0.36 -30.17 6.63
C LYS A 78 -1.87 -30.39 6.69
N ASP A 79 -2.50 -30.83 5.60
CA ASP A 79 -3.95 -31.05 5.50
C ASP A 79 -4.80 -29.77 5.73
N HIS A 80 -4.22 -28.58 5.51
CA HIS A 80 -4.94 -27.29 5.56
C HIS A 80 -5.45 -26.83 4.19
N ALA A 81 -5.01 -27.49 3.11
CA ALA A 81 -5.40 -27.15 1.75
C ALA A 81 -5.66 -28.39 0.90
N TYR A 82 -6.41 -28.21 -0.19
CA TYR A 82 -6.75 -29.28 -1.12
C TYR A 82 -6.83 -28.77 -2.57
N THR A 83 -6.70 -29.69 -3.53
CA THR A 83 -6.74 -29.39 -4.97
C THR A 83 -8.12 -29.68 -5.55
N THR A 84 -8.54 -28.87 -6.51
CA THR A 84 -9.65 -29.11 -7.44
C THR A 84 -9.15 -28.99 -8.88
N ASP A 85 -10.05 -29.10 -9.86
CA ASP A 85 -9.73 -28.83 -11.27
C ASP A 85 -9.52 -27.33 -11.56
N GLN A 86 -9.87 -26.42 -10.63
CA GLN A 86 -9.74 -24.97 -10.80
C GLN A 86 -8.62 -24.33 -9.96
N GLY A 87 -8.08 -25.04 -8.97
CA GLY A 87 -6.98 -24.50 -8.16
C GLY A 87 -6.62 -25.32 -6.93
N VAL A 88 -5.87 -24.68 -6.05
CA VAL A 88 -5.60 -25.12 -4.68
C VAL A 88 -6.34 -24.18 -3.74
N TYR A 89 -7.12 -24.76 -2.83
CA TYR A 89 -7.99 -24.04 -1.90
C TYR A 89 -7.58 -24.30 -0.46
N PHE A 90 -7.63 -23.26 0.37
CA PHE A 90 -7.52 -23.37 1.81
C PHE A 90 -8.84 -23.89 2.39
N SER A 91 -8.77 -24.91 3.24
CA SER A 91 -9.95 -25.44 3.93
C SER A 91 -10.19 -24.67 5.22
N VAL A 92 -11.21 -23.82 5.27
CA VAL A 92 -11.49 -23.01 6.47
C VAL A 92 -11.89 -23.86 7.67
N GLU A 93 -12.46 -25.06 7.44
CA GLU A 93 -12.76 -26.02 8.51
C GLU A 93 -11.50 -26.54 9.23
N SER A 94 -10.33 -26.42 8.59
CA SER A 94 -9.05 -26.81 9.18
C SER A 94 -8.45 -25.75 10.11
N ALA A 95 -9.05 -24.55 10.17
CA ALA A 95 -8.61 -23.44 11.01
C ALA A 95 -9.62 -23.19 12.14
N ASP A 96 -9.26 -23.56 13.37
CA ASP A 96 -10.14 -23.55 14.55
C ASP A 96 -10.76 -22.19 14.90
N ASP A 97 -10.09 -21.09 14.56
CA ASP A 97 -10.47 -19.72 14.91
C ASP A 97 -10.86 -18.83 13.70
N TYR A 98 -11.17 -19.45 12.55
CA TYR A 98 -11.58 -18.70 11.36
C TYR A 98 -12.84 -17.85 11.61
N GLY A 99 -12.76 -16.54 11.31
CA GLY A 99 -13.84 -15.58 11.54
C GLY A 99 -13.73 -14.82 12.86
N HIS A 100 -12.71 -15.07 13.67
CA HIS A 100 -12.52 -14.40 14.96
C HIS A 100 -12.25 -12.90 14.83
N LEU A 101 -11.47 -12.47 13.83
CA LEU A 101 -11.11 -11.06 13.67
C LEU A 101 -12.33 -10.21 13.27
N SER A 102 -13.09 -10.69 12.30
CA SER A 102 -14.29 -10.05 11.78
C SER A 102 -15.51 -10.20 12.69
N GLY A 103 -15.51 -11.21 13.57
CA GLY A 103 -16.69 -11.62 14.34
C GLY A 103 -17.69 -12.41 13.51
N ASN A 104 -17.37 -12.74 12.25
CA ASN A 104 -18.21 -13.54 11.35
C ASN A 104 -18.08 -15.05 11.66
N THR A 105 -18.35 -15.46 12.89
CA THR A 105 -18.20 -16.86 13.34
C THR A 105 -19.38 -17.77 12.97
N GLU A 106 -20.49 -17.19 12.48
CA GLU A 106 -21.66 -17.97 12.03
C GLU A 106 -21.59 -18.23 10.52
N ALA A 107 -21.61 -19.51 10.14
CA ALA A 107 -21.59 -19.98 8.74
C ALA A 107 -22.67 -19.34 7.83
N GLN A 108 -23.73 -18.77 8.40
CA GLN A 108 -24.83 -18.15 7.66
C GLN A 108 -24.57 -16.71 7.20
N GLN A 109 -23.66 -15.96 7.82
CA GLN A 109 -23.35 -14.58 7.37
C GLN A 109 -22.32 -14.53 6.23
N LEU A 110 -21.54 -15.61 6.07
CA LEU A 110 -20.53 -15.76 5.03
C LEU A 110 -21.14 -16.12 3.66
N GLN A 111 -22.43 -16.49 3.62
CA GLN A 111 -23.19 -16.79 2.39
C GLN A 111 -23.83 -15.54 1.74
N ALA A 112 -23.68 -14.35 2.33
CA ALA A 112 -24.43 -13.17 1.91
C ALA A 112 -23.73 -12.35 0.84
N SER A 113 -23.52 -12.93 -0.34
CA SER A 113 -23.42 -12.17 -1.58
C SER A 113 -23.63 -13.11 -2.78
N GLU A 114 -24.89 -13.33 -3.13
CA GLU A 114 -25.33 -13.82 -4.45
C GLU A 114 -24.87 -12.82 -5.54
N ARG A 115 -23.58 -12.82 -5.86
CA ARG A 115 -23.03 -12.24 -7.09
C ARG A 115 -22.46 -13.40 -7.90
N ASP A 116 -22.56 -13.31 -9.22
CA ASP A 116 -22.06 -14.32 -10.17
C ASP A 116 -20.53 -14.46 -10.04
N VAL A 117 -20.07 -15.21 -9.04
CA VAL A 117 -18.68 -15.64 -8.87
C VAL A 117 -18.47 -16.86 -9.75
N VAL A 118 -17.25 -17.07 -10.21
CA VAL A 118 -16.81 -18.40 -10.68
C VAL A 118 -16.83 -19.32 -9.46
N GLU A 119 -17.99 -19.92 -9.18
CA GLU A 119 -18.10 -20.96 -8.16
C GLU A 119 -17.39 -22.20 -8.69
N ASP A 120 -16.22 -22.51 -8.13
CA ASP A 120 -15.67 -23.85 -8.24
C ASP A 120 -16.65 -24.82 -7.55
N PRO A 121 -17.36 -25.68 -8.32
CA PRO A 121 -18.38 -26.56 -7.76
C PRO A 121 -17.78 -27.66 -6.86
N ASP A 122 -16.47 -27.88 -6.92
CA ASP A 122 -15.77 -28.92 -6.17
C ASP A 122 -15.18 -28.40 -4.85
N LYS A 123 -15.50 -27.16 -4.45
CA LYS A 123 -15.19 -26.69 -3.10
C LYS A 123 -15.90 -27.51 -2.03
N ARG A 124 -15.16 -27.83 -0.96
CA ARG A 124 -15.71 -28.58 0.19
C ARG A 124 -16.60 -27.70 1.04
N ASP A 125 -16.21 -26.44 1.23
CA ASP A 125 -16.98 -25.40 1.89
C ASP A 125 -17.04 -24.14 1.00
N PRO A 126 -18.19 -23.47 0.86
CA PRO A 126 -18.28 -22.22 0.09
C PRO A 126 -17.39 -21.08 0.59
N ARG A 127 -16.91 -21.17 1.84
CA ARG A 127 -15.98 -20.22 2.46
C ARG A 127 -14.51 -20.52 2.14
N ASP A 128 -14.21 -21.66 1.52
CA ASP A 128 -12.85 -22.01 1.12
C ASP A 128 -12.35 -21.04 0.04
N PHE A 129 -11.15 -20.51 0.24
CA PHE A 129 -10.54 -19.49 -0.63
C PHE A 129 -9.33 -20.02 -1.37
N ALA A 130 -9.08 -19.48 -2.56
CA ALA A 130 -7.97 -19.89 -3.39
C ALA A 130 -6.63 -19.48 -2.78
N LEU A 131 -5.71 -20.44 -2.71
CA LEU A 131 -4.28 -20.24 -2.46
C LEU A 131 -3.51 -20.14 -3.78
N TRP A 132 -3.97 -20.88 -4.80
CA TRP A 132 -3.41 -20.90 -6.15
C TRP A 132 -4.53 -21.16 -7.15
N LYS A 133 -4.68 -20.32 -8.18
CA LYS A 133 -5.75 -20.46 -9.18
C LYS A 133 -5.19 -20.91 -10.52
N TYR A 134 -5.89 -21.80 -11.20
CA TYR A 134 -5.56 -22.19 -12.58
C TYR A 134 -6.39 -21.34 -13.53
N ASP A 135 -5.73 -20.49 -14.31
CA ASP A 135 -6.36 -19.72 -15.37
C ASP A 135 -5.35 -19.51 -16.50
N PRO A 136 -5.57 -20.14 -17.67
CA PRO A 136 -4.68 -19.98 -18.81
C PRO A 136 -4.79 -18.59 -19.46
N ASP A 137 -5.88 -17.84 -19.19
CA ASP A 137 -6.10 -16.52 -19.77
C ASP A 137 -5.53 -15.39 -18.89
N HIS A 138 -5.11 -15.70 -17.66
CA HIS A 138 -4.49 -14.73 -16.76
C HIS A 138 -3.08 -14.37 -17.22
N LEU A 139 -2.81 -13.06 -17.38
CA LEU A 139 -1.57 -12.56 -18.00
C LEU A 139 -0.28 -12.95 -17.25
N MET A 140 -0.36 -13.09 -15.93
CA MET A 140 0.77 -13.49 -15.10
C MET A 140 0.50 -14.83 -14.45
N HIS A 141 1.21 -15.87 -14.89
CA HIS A 141 1.11 -17.20 -14.34
C HIS A 141 2.51 -17.85 -14.21
N TRP A 142 2.67 -18.71 -13.24
CA TRP A 142 3.89 -19.43 -12.91
C TRP A 142 3.61 -20.94 -12.88
N HIS A 143 4.66 -21.72 -13.10
CA HIS A 143 4.54 -23.17 -13.04
C HIS A 143 4.57 -23.64 -11.59
N SER A 144 3.66 -24.54 -11.21
CA SER A 144 3.57 -25.15 -9.89
C SER A 144 3.54 -26.70 -9.98
N PRO A 145 3.63 -27.45 -8.87
CA PRO A 145 3.42 -28.90 -8.87
C PRO A 145 2.03 -29.32 -9.40
N TRP A 146 1.08 -28.41 -9.45
CA TRP A 146 -0.27 -28.64 -9.94
C TRP A 146 -0.52 -28.06 -11.34
N GLY A 147 0.51 -27.54 -12.00
CA GLY A 147 0.43 -26.92 -13.32
C GLY A 147 0.53 -25.40 -13.29
N TRP A 148 0.19 -24.77 -14.41
CA TRP A 148 0.25 -23.32 -14.56
C TRP A 148 -0.87 -22.63 -13.80
N GLY A 149 -0.53 -21.56 -13.07
CA GLY A 149 -1.50 -20.76 -12.35
C GLY A 149 -0.86 -19.56 -11.67
N TYR A 150 -1.58 -18.94 -10.74
CA TYR A 150 -1.10 -17.75 -10.05
C TYR A 150 -1.55 -17.77 -8.58
N PRO A 151 -0.81 -17.09 -7.68
CA PRO A 151 -1.15 -17.05 -6.26
C PRO A 151 -2.48 -16.34 -6.02
N GLY A 152 -3.24 -16.85 -5.05
CA GLY A 152 -4.41 -16.15 -4.52
C GLY A 152 -4.00 -14.89 -3.76
N TRP A 153 -4.84 -13.85 -3.77
CA TRP A 153 -4.49 -12.54 -3.20
C TRP A 153 -4.02 -12.59 -1.73
N HIS A 154 -4.59 -13.47 -0.91
CA HIS A 154 -4.31 -13.54 0.52
C HIS A 154 -2.91 -14.11 0.85
N ILE A 155 -2.42 -15.08 0.06
CA ILE A 155 -1.15 -15.77 0.39
C ILE A 155 0.06 -14.84 0.25
N GLU A 156 -0.05 -13.81 -0.60
CA GLU A 156 0.99 -12.81 -0.82
C GLU A 156 1.36 -12.11 0.50
N CYS A 157 0.37 -11.53 1.19
CA CYS A 157 0.56 -10.78 2.44
C CYS A 157 1.03 -11.69 3.57
N SER A 158 0.45 -12.89 3.67
CA SER A 158 0.85 -13.88 4.68
C SER A 158 2.34 -14.23 4.60
N VAL A 159 2.82 -14.54 3.40
CA VAL A 159 4.18 -15.03 3.19
C VAL A 159 5.19 -13.91 3.29
N MET A 160 4.97 -12.79 2.59
CA MET A 160 5.87 -11.64 2.66
C MET A 160 5.95 -11.09 4.10
N GLY A 161 4.83 -11.01 4.82
CA GLY A 161 4.82 -10.58 6.22
C GLY A 161 5.73 -11.44 7.11
N MET A 162 5.59 -12.77 7.03
CA MET A 162 6.41 -13.70 7.82
C MET A 162 7.89 -13.69 7.42
N GLN A 163 8.20 -13.48 6.13
CA GLN A 163 9.57 -13.46 5.63
C GLN A 163 10.38 -12.29 6.18
N TYR A 164 9.79 -11.08 6.21
CA TYR A 164 10.48 -9.88 6.65
C TYR A 164 10.35 -9.61 8.15
N LEU A 165 9.24 -10.00 8.78
CA LEU A 165 8.96 -9.70 10.19
C LEU A 165 9.13 -10.91 11.12
N GLY A 166 9.34 -12.10 10.56
CA GLY A 166 9.50 -13.35 11.29
C GLY A 166 8.18 -14.08 11.55
N ASP A 167 8.26 -15.23 12.22
CA ASP A 167 7.12 -16.09 12.53
C ASP A 167 6.20 -15.55 13.64
N ARG A 168 6.54 -14.38 14.20
CA ARG A 168 5.73 -13.56 15.11
C ARG A 168 6.07 -12.09 14.97
N PHE A 169 5.06 -11.24 14.82
CA PHE A 169 5.24 -9.79 14.78
C PHE A 169 4.08 -9.01 15.44
N ASP A 170 4.36 -7.75 15.76
CA ASP A 170 3.54 -7.00 16.71
C ASP A 170 2.26 -6.42 16.11
N LEU A 171 2.34 -5.76 14.95
CA LEU A 171 1.26 -4.92 14.45
C LEU A 171 1.03 -5.15 12.97
N HIS A 172 -0.22 -5.41 12.58
CA HIS A 172 -0.66 -5.48 11.20
C HIS A 172 -1.78 -4.46 10.96
N THR A 173 -1.69 -3.70 9.85
CA THR A 173 -2.61 -2.59 9.54
C THR A 173 -3.37 -2.81 8.23
N GLY A 174 -4.55 -2.20 8.10
CA GLY A 174 -5.26 -2.15 6.82
C GLY A 174 -6.50 -1.26 6.86
N GLY A 175 -7.25 -1.19 5.77
CA GLY A 175 -8.59 -0.60 5.76
C GLY A 175 -9.61 -1.54 6.40
N GLU A 176 -10.76 -1.01 6.83
CA GLU A 176 -11.82 -1.83 7.44
C GLU A 176 -12.42 -2.87 6.48
N ASP A 177 -12.33 -2.63 5.17
CA ASP A 177 -12.62 -3.59 4.10
C ASP A 177 -11.69 -4.81 4.14
N LEU A 178 -10.47 -4.67 4.64
CA LEU A 178 -9.52 -5.77 4.73
C LEU A 178 -9.74 -6.65 5.97
N ILE A 179 -10.56 -6.23 6.94
CA ILE A 179 -10.93 -7.07 8.09
C ILE A 179 -11.45 -8.42 7.60
N PHE A 180 -12.33 -8.39 6.60
CA PHE A 180 -12.86 -9.57 5.96
C PHE A 180 -13.08 -9.30 4.47
N PRO A 181 -12.65 -10.20 3.58
CA PRO A 181 -12.07 -11.52 3.89
C PRO A 181 -10.56 -11.49 4.14
N HIS A 182 -9.87 -10.43 3.70
CA HIS A 182 -8.41 -10.46 3.49
C HIS A 182 -7.59 -10.85 4.73
N HIS A 183 -7.67 -10.08 5.80
CA HIS A 183 -6.90 -10.33 7.03
C HIS A 183 -7.37 -11.59 7.77
N GLU A 184 -8.64 -11.98 7.64
CA GLU A 184 -9.13 -13.24 8.21
C GLU A 184 -8.48 -14.45 7.51
N CYS A 185 -8.36 -14.38 6.19
CA CYS A 185 -7.66 -15.40 5.39
C CYS A 185 -6.16 -15.42 5.70
N GLU A 186 -5.54 -14.25 5.89
CA GLU A 186 -4.13 -14.16 6.31
C GLU A 186 -3.88 -14.82 7.67
N ILE A 187 -4.73 -14.54 8.67
CA ILE A 187 -4.65 -15.20 9.98
C ILE A 187 -4.69 -16.72 9.81
N ALA A 188 -5.65 -17.24 9.04
CA ALA A 188 -5.77 -18.66 8.81
C ALA A 188 -4.52 -19.26 8.17
N GLN A 189 -4.02 -18.64 7.09
CA GLN A 189 -2.81 -19.08 6.40
C GLN A 189 -1.57 -19.02 7.31
N ASN A 190 -1.31 -17.88 7.95
CA ASN A 190 -0.16 -17.68 8.81
C ASN A 190 -0.15 -18.66 9.99
N GLN A 191 -1.29 -18.84 10.66
CA GLN A 191 -1.38 -19.72 11.82
C GLN A 191 -1.30 -21.20 11.43
N SER A 192 -1.88 -21.61 10.30
CA SER A 192 -1.73 -22.96 9.76
C SER A 192 -0.29 -23.26 9.31
N LEU A 193 0.43 -22.26 8.81
CA LEU A 193 1.85 -22.38 8.48
C LEU A 193 2.73 -22.46 9.73
N ALA A 194 2.52 -21.56 10.70
CA ALA A 194 3.39 -21.44 11.87
C ALA A 194 3.04 -22.43 13.01
N GLY A 195 1.79 -22.90 13.09
CA GLY A 195 1.26 -23.67 14.22
C GLY A 195 1.00 -22.83 15.48
N HIS A 196 1.04 -21.50 15.36
CA HIS A 196 0.79 -20.57 16.46
C HIS A 196 0.33 -19.20 15.97
N ARG A 197 -0.18 -18.38 16.90
CA ARG A 197 -0.53 -16.98 16.62
C ARG A 197 0.66 -16.17 16.11
N VAL A 198 0.57 -15.62 14.90
CA VAL A 198 1.66 -14.84 14.28
C VAL A 198 1.57 -13.35 14.62
N ILE A 199 0.36 -12.77 14.69
CA ILE A 199 0.16 -11.30 14.79
C ILE A 199 -0.49 -10.91 16.12
N ASN A 200 0.11 -9.95 16.84
CA ASN A 200 -0.38 -9.51 18.18
C ASN A 200 -1.50 -8.46 18.13
N TYR A 201 -1.40 -7.47 17.25
CA TYR A 201 -2.34 -6.35 17.19
C TYR A 201 -2.77 -6.07 15.75
N TRP A 202 -4.08 -5.89 15.56
CA TRP A 202 -4.68 -5.51 14.29
C TRP A 202 -5.23 -4.09 14.40
N VAL A 203 -4.86 -3.24 13.43
CA VAL A 203 -5.19 -1.81 13.44
C VAL A 203 -5.83 -1.42 12.11
N HIS A 204 -7.13 -1.17 12.13
CA HIS A 204 -7.90 -0.88 10.90
C HIS A 204 -8.39 0.56 10.85
N THR A 205 -8.18 1.22 9.70
CA THR A 205 -8.75 2.54 9.40
C THR A 205 -10.18 2.40 8.88
N ARG A 206 -11.05 3.34 9.22
CA ARG A 206 -12.42 3.40 8.70
C ARG A 206 -12.49 4.18 7.40
N PHE A 207 -13.54 3.94 6.64
CA PHE A 207 -13.75 4.51 5.32
C PHE A 207 -13.79 6.03 5.33
N LEU A 208 -13.23 6.56 4.25
CA LEU A 208 -13.37 7.94 3.84
C LEU A 208 -14.69 8.12 3.08
N GLN A 209 -15.48 9.11 3.49
CA GLN A 209 -16.62 9.64 2.75
C GLN A 209 -16.22 10.99 2.15
N VAL A 210 -16.83 11.34 1.01
CA VAL A 210 -16.63 12.63 0.35
C VAL A 210 -17.97 13.31 0.23
N GLU A 211 -18.08 14.50 0.82
CA GLU A 211 -19.31 15.32 0.81
C GLU A 211 -20.56 14.53 1.29
N GLY A 212 -20.39 13.71 2.32
CA GLY A 212 -21.44 12.91 2.95
C GLY A 212 -21.79 11.61 2.21
N GLU A 213 -21.06 11.28 1.13
CA GLU A 213 -21.31 10.10 0.32
C GLU A 213 -20.10 9.15 0.26
N LYS A 214 -20.35 7.88 -0.04
CA LYS A 214 -19.28 6.93 -0.40
C LYS A 214 -18.57 7.45 -1.65
N MET A 215 -17.24 7.42 -1.63
CA MET A 215 -16.41 7.79 -2.77
C MET A 215 -16.62 6.80 -3.93
N SER A 216 -16.88 7.29 -5.15
CA SER A 216 -16.99 6.45 -6.34
C SER A 216 -16.81 7.27 -7.62
N LYS A 217 -16.25 6.63 -8.67
CA LYS A 217 -16.09 7.26 -9.99
C LYS A 217 -17.45 7.67 -10.60
N SER A 218 -18.48 6.85 -10.45
CA SER A 218 -19.81 7.10 -11.02
C SER A 218 -20.53 8.31 -10.42
N LYS A 219 -20.22 8.67 -9.17
CA LYS A 219 -20.74 9.87 -8.51
C LYS A 219 -19.91 11.13 -8.77
N GLY A 220 -18.77 10.99 -9.45
CA GLY A 220 -17.85 12.11 -9.72
C GLY A 220 -17.19 12.71 -8.47
N ASN A 221 -17.27 12.01 -7.32
CA ASN A 221 -16.70 12.45 -6.04
C ASN A 221 -15.42 11.67 -5.65
N PHE A 222 -14.84 10.96 -6.62
CA PHE A 222 -13.56 10.26 -6.45
C PHE A 222 -12.43 11.21 -6.83
N TYR A 223 -11.52 11.46 -5.90
CA TYR A 223 -10.34 12.29 -6.10
C TYR A 223 -9.10 11.45 -5.77
N THR A 224 -8.13 11.47 -6.67
CA THR A 224 -6.77 11.03 -6.33
C THR A 224 -6.01 12.13 -5.58
N VAL A 225 -4.84 11.81 -5.04
CA VAL A 225 -3.98 12.82 -4.39
C VAL A 225 -3.54 13.88 -5.42
N ARG A 226 -2.95 13.44 -6.54
CA ARG A 226 -2.57 14.29 -7.68
C ARG A 226 -3.70 15.16 -8.22
N ASP A 227 -4.93 14.65 -8.30
CA ASP A 227 -6.10 15.43 -8.72
C ASP A 227 -6.25 16.71 -7.88
N LEU A 228 -5.98 16.62 -6.58
CA LEU A 228 -6.12 17.75 -5.66
C LEU A 228 -4.86 18.61 -5.61
N ILE A 229 -3.67 18.02 -5.58
CA ILE A 229 -2.41 18.77 -5.40
C ILE A 229 -1.93 19.44 -6.70
N GLN A 230 -2.24 18.86 -7.85
CA GLN A 230 -1.80 19.34 -9.16
C GLN A 230 -2.85 19.00 -10.24
N PRO A 231 -4.04 19.60 -10.18
CA PRO A 231 -5.10 19.34 -11.15
C PRO A 231 -4.66 19.72 -12.57
N GLY A 232 -4.91 18.81 -13.50
CA GLY A 232 -4.76 19.04 -14.93
C GLY A 232 -5.91 19.85 -15.54
N PRO A 233 -5.73 20.40 -16.76
CA PRO A 233 -6.76 21.15 -17.45
C PRO A 233 -8.01 20.33 -17.80
N GLU A 234 -7.89 19.01 -17.85
CA GLU A 234 -8.94 18.06 -18.22
C GLU A 234 -9.63 17.40 -17.01
N ASP A 235 -9.20 17.72 -15.79
CA ASP A 235 -9.72 17.14 -14.55
C ASP A 235 -11.05 17.79 -14.13
N ASP A 236 -12.06 17.68 -15.01
CA ASP A 236 -13.35 18.32 -14.85
C ASP A 236 -14.11 17.87 -13.57
N HIS A 237 -13.78 16.69 -13.03
CA HIS A 237 -14.32 16.18 -11.77
C HIS A 237 -13.76 16.89 -10.54
N VAL A 238 -12.56 17.47 -10.62
CA VAL A 238 -11.96 18.21 -9.49
C VAL A 238 -12.69 19.53 -9.27
N PRO A 239 -13.04 19.91 -8.03
CA PRO A 239 -13.77 21.16 -7.81
C PRO A 239 -13.03 22.38 -8.36
N ALA A 240 -13.76 23.28 -9.03
CA ALA A 240 -13.19 24.50 -9.62
C ALA A 240 -12.42 25.34 -8.58
N SER A 241 -12.87 25.33 -7.32
CA SER A 241 -12.16 26.00 -6.22
C SER A 241 -10.74 25.51 -6.01
N VAL A 242 -10.42 24.26 -6.36
CA VAL A 242 -9.07 23.68 -6.30
C VAL A 242 -8.31 23.96 -7.60
N ARG A 243 -8.96 23.72 -8.76
CA ARG A 243 -8.33 23.94 -10.08
C ARG A 243 -7.93 25.39 -10.34
N ASP A 244 -8.81 26.34 -9.99
CA ASP A 244 -8.56 27.76 -10.21
C ASP A 244 -7.36 28.29 -9.38
N GLN A 245 -6.96 27.55 -8.34
CA GLN A 245 -5.79 27.84 -7.51
C GLN A 245 -4.54 27.09 -7.97
N GLY A 246 -4.65 26.21 -8.98
CA GLY A 246 -3.56 25.37 -9.47
C GLY A 246 -3.27 24.15 -8.59
N GLY A 247 -4.15 23.84 -7.65
CA GLY A 247 -4.00 22.74 -6.69
C GLY A 247 -3.98 23.20 -5.23
N ILE A 248 -3.81 22.24 -4.33
CA ILE A 248 -3.67 22.46 -2.89
C ILE A 248 -2.29 22.02 -2.40
N ASP A 249 -1.81 22.66 -1.33
CA ASP A 249 -0.63 22.20 -0.60
C ASP A 249 -0.85 20.74 -0.12
N PRO A 250 0.03 19.79 -0.48
CA PRO A 250 -0.06 18.40 -0.01
C PRO A 250 -0.12 18.26 1.51
N LEU A 251 0.55 19.14 2.26
CA LEU A 251 0.50 19.15 3.73
C LEU A 251 -0.87 19.58 4.24
N ALA A 252 -1.62 20.39 3.49
CA ALA A 252 -3.01 20.72 3.79
C ALA A 252 -3.92 19.50 3.62
N LEU A 253 -3.70 18.69 2.56
CA LEU A 253 -4.41 17.42 2.39
C LEU A 253 -4.10 16.46 3.54
N ARG A 254 -2.82 16.30 3.89
CA ARG A 254 -2.39 15.50 5.04
C ARG A 254 -3.04 15.96 6.33
N TYR A 255 -2.99 17.27 6.62
CA TYR A 255 -3.61 17.84 7.81
C TYR A 255 -5.12 17.57 7.84
N ALA A 256 -5.83 17.75 6.72
CA ALA A 256 -7.26 17.49 6.60
C ALA A 256 -7.60 16.03 6.96
N LEU A 257 -6.85 15.07 6.42
CA LEU A 257 -7.04 13.64 6.70
C LEU A 257 -6.77 13.29 8.18
N MET A 258 -5.90 14.03 8.86
CA MET A 258 -5.62 13.87 10.29
C MET A 258 -6.69 14.48 11.21
N GLN A 259 -7.67 15.23 10.68
CA GLN A 259 -8.75 15.81 11.48
C GLN A 259 -9.82 14.78 11.89
N GLY A 260 -9.83 13.61 11.27
CA GLY A 260 -10.64 12.47 11.67
C GLY A 260 -9.86 11.53 12.59
N GLN A 261 -10.55 10.87 13.53
CA GLN A 261 -9.94 9.72 14.20
C GLN A 261 -9.99 8.51 13.26
N TYR A 262 -8.87 7.83 13.06
CA TYR A 262 -8.69 6.73 12.10
C TYR A 262 -9.72 5.59 12.29
N ARG A 263 -10.18 5.36 13.51
CA ARG A 263 -11.20 4.33 13.85
C ARG A 263 -12.65 4.79 13.64
N LYS A 264 -12.88 5.98 13.10
CA LYS A 264 -14.21 6.53 12.83
C LYS A 264 -14.32 6.87 11.35
N PRO A 265 -15.48 6.63 10.71
CA PRO A 265 -15.72 7.13 9.36
C PRO A 265 -15.42 8.62 9.30
N PHE A 266 -14.65 9.04 8.31
CA PHE A 266 -14.25 10.42 8.15
C PHE A 266 -14.94 11.02 6.93
N ASN A 267 -15.64 12.13 7.10
CA ASN A 267 -16.26 12.85 5.99
C ASN A 267 -15.34 13.97 5.53
N PHE A 268 -14.65 13.74 4.42
CA PHE A 268 -13.83 14.73 3.74
C PHE A 268 -14.71 15.70 2.95
N THR A 269 -14.55 16.98 3.23
CA THR A 269 -15.25 18.05 2.51
C THR A 269 -14.28 19.13 2.08
N LEU A 270 -14.64 19.91 1.06
CA LEU A 270 -13.83 21.06 0.65
C LEU A 270 -13.68 22.10 1.75
N ASP A 271 -14.64 22.24 2.66
CA ASP A 271 -14.52 23.13 3.80
C ASP A 271 -13.48 22.65 4.83
N THR A 272 -13.42 21.33 5.08
CA THR A 272 -12.35 20.75 5.92
C THR A 272 -10.98 21.00 5.30
N LEU A 273 -10.86 20.83 3.98
CA LEU A 273 -9.63 21.07 3.24
C LEU A 273 -9.21 22.56 3.26
N HIS A 274 -10.14 23.47 3.01
CA HIS A 274 -9.88 24.92 3.07
C HIS A 274 -9.44 25.35 4.48
N THR A 275 -10.02 24.75 5.52
CA THR A 275 -9.63 25.01 6.91
C THR A 275 -8.25 24.45 7.22
N ALA A 276 -7.94 23.24 6.74
CA ALA A 276 -6.62 22.65 6.86
C ALA A 276 -5.55 23.50 6.18
N ALA A 277 -5.79 24.00 4.97
CA ALA A 277 -4.88 24.88 4.25
C ALA A 277 -4.54 26.15 5.04
N ARG A 278 -5.54 26.78 5.69
CA ARG A 278 -5.29 27.93 6.57
C ARG A 278 -4.45 27.58 7.79
N HIS A 279 -4.59 26.37 8.35
CA HIS A 279 -3.77 25.95 9.49
C HIS A 279 -2.33 25.68 9.07
N VAL A 280 -2.12 24.99 7.95
CA VAL A 280 -0.79 24.74 7.38
C VAL A 280 -0.08 26.04 7.04
N GLN A 281 -0.76 27.01 6.41
CA GLN A 281 -0.19 28.33 6.17
C GLN A 281 0.29 29.00 7.47
N ARG A 282 -0.45 28.88 8.57
CA ARG A 282 -0.03 29.44 9.86
C ARG A 282 1.21 28.75 10.44
N TYR A 283 1.39 27.45 10.20
CA TYR A 283 2.64 26.77 10.55
C TYR A 283 3.81 27.30 9.72
N GLN A 284 3.61 27.49 8.41
CA GLN A 284 4.62 28.07 7.51
C GLN A 284 4.99 29.50 7.90
N ASP A 285 4.00 30.36 8.18
CA ASP A 285 4.22 31.72 8.67
C ASP A 285 4.99 31.73 10.01
N ALA A 286 4.70 30.77 10.91
CA ALA A 286 5.40 30.62 12.17
C ALA A 286 6.86 30.18 11.96
N VAL A 287 7.14 29.27 11.02
CA VAL A 287 8.50 28.90 10.61
C VAL A 287 9.25 30.14 10.13
N GLU A 288 8.71 30.88 9.16
CA GLU A 288 9.36 32.08 8.61
C GLU A 288 9.69 33.11 9.71
N ARG A 289 8.75 33.35 10.62
CA ARG A 289 8.93 34.25 11.77
C ARG A 289 10.05 33.76 12.70
N VAL A 290 10.12 32.46 12.96
CA VAL A 290 11.15 31.84 13.80
C VAL A 290 12.53 31.93 13.14
N GLU A 291 12.63 31.62 11.84
CA GLU A 291 13.89 31.72 11.09
C GLU A 291 14.41 33.16 11.04
N ALA A 292 13.53 34.13 10.79
CA ALA A 292 13.90 35.55 10.81
C ALA A 292 14.42 35.98 12.20
N ALA A 293 13.81 35.49 13.28
CA ALA A 293 14.25 35.78 14.64
C ALA A 293 15.56 35.08 15.01
N LEU A 294 15.79 33.85 14.54
CA LEU A 294 17.07 33.15 14.66
C LEU A 294 18.19 33.89 13.96
N ALA A 295 17.94 34.38 12.74
CA ALA A 295 18.92 35.16 11.97
C ALA A 295 19.26 36.50 12.63
N ALA A 296 18.27 37.15 13.25
CA ALA A 296 18.49 38.40 13.99
C ALA A 296 19.21 38.18 15.33
N ASP A 297 19.07 37.01 15.94
CA ASP A 297 19.62 36.58 17.24
C ASP A 297 19.55 37.67 18.32
N ALA A 298 18.38 38.31 18.43
CA ALA A 298 18.19 39.40 19.39
C ALA A 298 18.30 38.86 20.83
N ASP A 299 19.09 39.54 21.66
CA ASP A 299 19.19 39.22 23.08
C ASP A 299 17.83 39.38 23.80
N GLY A 300 17.55 38.50 24.75
CA GLY A 300 16.30 38.48 25.49
C GLY A 300 16.01 37.13 26.17
N PRO A 301 15.05 37.11 27.10
CA PRO A 301 14.69 35.89 27.82
C PRO A 301 14.04 34.86 26.89
N ASN A 302 14.04 33.60 27.34
CA ASN A 302 13.24 32.55 26.72
C ASN A 302 11.84 32.55 27.35
N GLU A 303 10.89 33.24 26.73
CA GLU A 303 9.50 33.35 27.22
C GLU A 303 8.60 32.20 26.74
N LEU A 304 9.07 31.45 25.73
CA LEU A 304 8.28 30.40 25.08
C LEU A 304 8.67 28.98 25.46
N GLY A 305 9.91 28.76 25.90
CA GLY A 305 10.48 27.42 26.12
C GLY A 305 9.57 26.47 26.91
N ASP A 306 9.24 26.83 28.15
CA ASP A 306 8.42 25.99 29.03
C ASP A 306 7.02 25.77 28.45
N ARG A 307 6.38 26.84 27.95
CA ARG A 307 5.03 26.78 27.37
C ARG A 307 4.97 25.87 26.14
N LEU A 308 5.96 25.94 25.25
CA LEU A 308 6.05 25.09 24.07
C LEU A 308 6.38 23.64 24.44
N GLY A 309 7.19 23.43 25.49
CA GLY A 309 7.40 22.11 26.09
C GLY A 309 6.08 21.48 26.53
N ASP A 310 5.31 22.19 27.36
CA ASP A 310 4.00 21.73 27.85
C ASP A 310 2.99 21.48 26.72
N ILE A 311 3.03 22.29 25.65
CA ILE A 311 2.19 22.09 24.46
C ILE A 311 2.59 20.80 23.74
N TYR A 312 3.88 20.58 23.53
CA TYR A 312 4.37 19.36 22.88
C TYR A 312 4.00 18.10 23.67
N ASP A 313 4.15 18.13 25.00
CA ASP A 313 3.83 16.99 25.85
C ASP A 313 2.34 16.63 25.75
N ARG A 314 1.44 17.62 25.71
CA ARG A 314 0.01 17.40 25.44
C ARG A 314 -0.26 16.88 24.03
N THR A 315 0.46 17.37 23.01
CA THR A 315 0.36 16.85 21.65
C THR A 315 0.78 15.38 21.59
N LEU A 316 1.88 15.01 22.27
CA LEU A 316 2.36 13.64 22.33
C LEU A 316 1.41 12.73 23.12
N GLU A 317 0.90 13.19 24.27
CA GLU A 317 -0.07 12.46 25.08
C GLU A 317 -1.34 12.11 24.26
N ALA A 318 -1.84 13.06 23.46
CA ALA A 318 -2.94 12.80 22.54
C ALA A 318 -2.58 11.73 21.48
N MET A 319 -1.37 11.75 20.92
CA MET A 319 -0.94 10.70 19.98
C MET A 319 -0.77 9.34 20.65
N CYS A 320 -0.38 9.29 21.93
CA CYS A 320 -0.28 8.05 22.70
C CYS A 320 -1.66 7.47 23.09
N ASP A 321 -2.71 8.30 23.12
CA ASP A 321 -4.11 7.87 23.26
C ASP A 321 -4.67 7.40 21.91
N ASP A 322 -4.30 6.19 21.49
CA ASP A 322 -4.84 5.53 20.29
C ASP A 322 -4.73 6.40 19.02
N LEU A 323 -3.58 7.08 18.83
CA LEU A 323 -3.34 7.97 17.69
C LEU A 323 -4.44 9.04 17.52
N ASN A 324 -4.84 9.71 18.60
CA ASN A 324 -5.87 10.76 18.56
C ASN A 324 -5.36 12.04 17.85
N THR A 325 -5.21 11.95 16.54
CA THR A 325 -4.74 13.03 15.66
C THR A 325 -5.60 14.28 15.70
N PRO A 326 -6.94 14.25 15.91
CA PRO A 326 -7.72 15.47 16.09
C PRO A 326 -7.32 16.25 17.34
N ALA A 327 -7.10 15.56 18.46
CA ALA A 327 -6.65 16.21 19.71
C ALA A 327 -5.19 16.68 19.59
N ALA A 328 -4.32 15.88 18.98
CA ALA A 328 -2.92 16.22 18.78
C ALA A 328 -2.74 17.48 17.91
N THR A 329 -3.45 17.55 16.77
CA THR A 329 -3.40 18.71 15.86
C THR A 329 -4.01 19.96 16.50
N ALA A 330 -5.07 19.82 17.30
CA ALA A 330 -5.66 20.93 18.06
C ALA A 330 -4.67 21.48 19.11
N ALA A 331 -3.99 20.61 19.87
CA ALA A 331 -2.98 21.00 20.84
C ALA A 331 -1.77 21.66 20.15
N ALA A 332 -1.29 21.10 19.03
CA ALA A 332 -0.16 21.65 18.28
C ALA A 332 -0.46 23.07 17.76
N LEU A 333 -1.70 23.35 17.33
CA LEU A 333 -2.11 24.68 16.88
C LEU A 333 -2.03 25.74 18.00
N GLU A 334 -2.07 25.34 19.28
CA GLU A 334 -1.82 26.27 20.40
C GLU A 334 -0.37 26.76 20.44
N GLY A 335 0.59 25.94 19.99
CA GLY A 335 2.00 26.33 19.89
C GLY A 335 2.23 27.37 18.80
N VAL A 336 1.60 27.18 17.63
CA VAL A 336 1.58 28.21 16.57
C VAL A 336 1.01 29.51 17.09
N LYS A 337 -0.14 29.47 17.78
CA LYS A 337 -0.74 30.66 18.40
C LYS A 337 0.20 31.32 19.40
N ALA A 338 0.95 30.56 20.19
CA ALA A 338 1.91 31.10 21.14
C ALA A 338 3.05 31.86 20.44
N ILE A 339 3.56 31.32 19.33
CA ILE A 339 4.60 31.96 18.50
C ILE A 339 4.07 33.26 17.88
N GLU A 340 2.88 33.22 17.27
CA GLU A 340 2.22 34.38 16.64
C GLU A 340 1.95 35.52 17.63
N GLN A 341 1.52 35.20 18.85
CA GLN A 341 1.17 36.17 19.90
C GLN A 341 2.39 36.78 20.61
N THR A 342 3.60 36.27 20.36
CA THR A 342 4.81 36.78 21.00
C THR A 342 5.33 37.97 20.22
N ASP A 343 5.09 39.20 20.70
CA ASP A 343 5.40 40.46 20.00
C ASP A 343 6.81 40.50 19.40
N ARG A 344 7.83 40.11 20.18
CA ARG A 344 9.22 40.00 19.73
C ARG A 344 9.84 38.70 20.20
N LEU A 345 10.21 37.84 19.25
CA LEU A 345 10.99 36.65 19.53
C LEU A 345 12.46 37.05 19.79
N SER A 346 12.96 36.76 20.99
CA SER A 346 14.40 36.72 21.25
C SER A 346 15.03 35.52 20.51
N GLY A 347 16.35 35.53 20.31
CA GLY A 347 17.07 34.37 19.78
C GLY A 347 16.86 33.12 20.65
N ALA A 348 16.73 33.28 21.97
CA ALA A 348 16.45 32.17 22.89
C ALA A 348 15.05 31.58 22.69
N SER A 349 14.00 32.41 22.61
CA SER A 349 12.64 31.96 22.31
C SER A 349 12.54 31.35 20.91
N ALA A 350 13.25 31.91 19.92
CA ALA A 350 13.27 31.40 18.55
C ALA A 350 13.90 30.00 18.48
N ARG A 351 14.99 29.72 19.21
CA ARG A 351 15.58 28.37 19.30
C ARG A 351 14.63 27.35 19.91
N SER A 352 13.91 27.72 20.97
CA SER A 352 12.87 26.86 21.55
C SER A 352 11.70 26.64 20.59
N ALA A 353 11.26 27.68 19.88
CA ALA A 353 10.21 27.58 18.88
C ALA A 353 10.60 26.67 17.71
N ARG A 354 11.84 26.79 17.19
CA ARG A 354 12.36 25.90 16.16
C ARG A 354 12.38 24.45 16.63
N THR A 355 12.92 24.20 17.82
CA THR A 355 12.94 22.85 18.40
C THR A 355 11.53 22.26 18.52
N TRP A 356 10.56 23.09 18.92
CA TRP A 356 9.16 22.67 19.00
C TRP A 356 8.55 22.38 17.62
N LEU A 357 8.80 23.23 16.61
CA LEU A 357 8.37 23.03 15.22
C LEU A 357 8.97 21.71 14.68
N ASP A 358 10.28 21.48 14.86
CA ASP A 358 10.96 20.26 14.42
C ASP A 358 10.35 19.00 15.02
N ARG A 359 10.15 19.00 16.35
CA ARG A 359 9.55 17.84 17.04
C ARG A 359 8.10 17.62 16.62
N THR A 360 7.35 18.70 16.38
CA THR A 360 5.96 18.63 15.92
C THR A 360 5.88 18.11 14.50
N ASN A 361 6.78 18.56 13.61
CA ASN A 361 6.87 18.06 12.24
C ASN A 361 7.32 16.60 12.21
N ALA A 362 8.29 16.20 13.04
CA ALA A 362 8.70 14.82 13.15
C ALA A 362 7.54 13.90 13.60
N LEU A 363 6.65 14.38 14.48
CA LEU A 363 5.50 13.61 14.97
C LEU A 363 4.33 13.57 13.99
N LEU A 364 3.98 14.70 13.38
CA LEU A 364 2.74 14.85 12.59
C LEU A 364 2.99 14.97 11.08
N GLY A 365 4.15 15.51 10.67
CA GLY A 365 4.52 15.70 9.26
C GLY A 365 3.74 16.78 8.53
N ILE A 366 3.31 17.84 9.20
CA ILE A 366 2.36 18.85 8.66
C ILE A 366 2.95 20.26 8.48
N ILE A 367 4.25 20.46 8.73
CA ILE A 367 4.87 21.80 8.80
C ILE A 367 5.77 22.04 7.59
N GLU A 368 6.76 21.17 7.38
CA GLU A 368 7.73 21.24 6.28
C GLU A 368 7.83 19.86 5.64
N SER A 369 7.96 19.82 4.31
CA SER A 369 8.31 18.59 3.61
C SER A 369 9.73 18.20 3.99
N THR A 370 9.91 16.97 4.47
CA THR A 370 11.26 16.42 4.73
C THR A 370 11.81 15.61 3.56
N PHE A 371 11.04 15.46 2.47
CA PHE A 371 11.33 14.51 1.39
C PHE A 371 12.20 15.06 0.26
N GLU A 372 12.22 16.37 0.03
CA GLU A 372 13.08 16.96 -1.01
C GLU A 372 14.58 16.72 -0.75
N ALA A 373 14.95 16.36 0.48
CA ALA A 373 16.33 16.01 0.86
C ALA A 373 16.76 14.58 0.46
N ASP A 374 15.82 13.63 0.28
CA ASP A 374 16.10 12.21 -0.01
C ASP A 374 16.16 11.91 -1.53
N GLU A 375 15.62 12.78 -2.39
CA GLU A 375 15.62 12.59 -3.85
C GLU A 375 17.04 12.50 -4.47
N GLN A 376 18.03 13.12 -3.82
CA GLN A 376 19.42 13.12 -4.30
C GLN A 376 20.15 11.79 -4.05
N THR A 377 19.59 10.89 -3.24
CA THR A 377 20.16 9.56 -2.95
C THR A 377 19.41 8.41 -3.61
N ASP A 378 18.13 8.57 -3.95
CA ASP A 378 17.27 7.45 -4.36
C ASP A 378 17.28 7.12 -5.86
N THR A 379 17.64 8.07 -6.74
CA THR A 379 17.71 7.83 -8.21
C THR A 379 18.77 6.81 -8.64
N ALA A 380 19.68 6.43 -7.75
CA ALA A 380 20.75 5.47 -8.01
C ALA A 380 20.54 4.09 -7.35
N SER A 381 19.62 3.93 -6.38
CA SER A 381 19.49 2.66 -5.64
C SER A 381 18.25 1.85 -6.00
N GLU A 382 17.10 2.49 -6.28
CA GLU A 382 15.85 1.77 -6.60
C GLU A 382 15.80 1.26 -8.04
N THR A 383 16.44 1.97 -8.98
CA THR A 383 16.57 1.56 -10.39
C THR A 383 17.52 0.39 -10.58
N ASP A 384 18.65 0.35 -9.85
CA ASP A 384 19.61 -0.76 -9.92
C ASP A 384 19.05 -2.02 -9.26
N LEU A 385 18.46 -1.91 -8.05
CA LEU A 385 17.86 -3.05 -7.34
C LEU A 385 16.64 -3.65 -8.07
N ALA A 386 15.80 -2.82 -8.71
CA ALA A 386 14.67 -3.29 -9.51
C ALA A 386 15.08 -3.86 -10.87
N SER A 387 16.27 -3.50 -11.38
CA SER A 387 16.83 -4.14 -12.56
C SER A 387 17.42 -5.50 -12.21
N ASP A 388 18.06 -5.59 -11.05
CA ASP A 388 18.67 -6.82 -10.53
C ASP A 388 17.61 -7.85 -10.11
N SER A 389 16.55 -7.48 -9.38
CA SER A 389 15.51 -8.45 -8.95
C SER A 389 14.69 -9.03 -10.11
N LEU A 390 14.42 -8.23 -11.14
CA LEU A 390 13.75 -8.70 -12.34
C LEU A 390 14.70 -9.59 -13.18
N ALA A 391 15.99 -9.27 -13.22
CA ALA A 391 16.99 -10.13 -13.84
C ALA A 391 17.08 -11.47 -13.10
N ASP A 392 17.11 -11.46 -11.77
CA ASP A 392 17.12 -12.65 -10.92
C ASP A 392 15.86 -13.52 -11.16
N SER A 393 14.68 -12.91 -11.23
CA SER A 393 13.42 -13.60 -11.51
C SER A 393 13.40 -14.23 -12.92
N ILE A 394 13.98 -13.55 -13.92
CA ILE A 394 14.12 -14.09 -15.28
C ILE A 394 15.14 -15.25 -15.28
N ASP A 395 16.23 -15.12 -14.55
CA ASP A 395 17.27 -16.13 -14.44
C ASP A 395 16.75 -17.39 -13.73
N GLU A 396 15.87 -17.25 -12.74
CA GLU A 396 15.14 -18.37 -12.12
C GLU A 396 14.21 -19.08 -13.12
N LEU A 397 13.39 -18.34 -13.86
CA LEU A 397 12.54 -18.91 -14.91
C LEU A 397 13.37 -19.62 -16.00
N LEU A 398 14.54 -19.09 -16.35
CA LEU A 398 15.46 -19.74 -17.28
C LEU A 398 16.09 -21.01 -16.69
N ALA A 399 16.45 -21.00 -15.40
CA ALA A 399 16.97 -22.18 -14.72
C ALA A 399 15.91 -23.31 -14.68
N ASP A 400 14.66 -22.95 -14.41
CA ASP A 400 13.50 -23.85 -14.42
C ASP A 400 13.23 -24.41 -15.82
N ARG A 401 13.33 -23.56 -16.85
CA ARG A 401 13.25 -23.99 -18.24
C ARG A 401 14.34 -25.01 -18.58
N GLU A 402 15.57 -24.76 -18.15
CA GLU A 402 16.68 -25.70 -18.40
C GLU A 402 16.54 -27.00 -17.62
N ALA A 403 15.96 -26.96 -16.41
CA ALA A 403 15.60 -28.17 -15.67
C ALA A 403 14.54 -28.98 -16.45
N ALA A 404 13.47 -28.34 -16.90
CA ALA A 404 12.44 -28.98 -17.71
C ALA A 404 13.00 -29.59 -19.00
N ARG A 405 13.93 -28.91 -19.70
CA ARG A 405 14.61 -29.47 -20.88
C ARG A 405 15.47 -30.67 -20.55
N ARG A 406 16.22 -30.62 -19.44
CA ARG A 406 17.07 -31.74 -18.97
C ARG A 406 16.24 -32.97 -18.62
N ASP A 407 15.07 -32.77 -18.05
CA ASP A 407 14.17 -33.84 -17.62
C ASP A 407 13.25 -34.35 -18.76
N GLY A 408 13.36 -33.77 -19.96
CA GLY A 408 12.59 -34.16 -21.14
C GLY A 408 11.17 -33.62 -21.17
N GLU A 409 10.84 -32.67 -20.29
CA GLU A 409 9.55 -31.99 -20.18
C GLU A 409 9.44 -30.84 -21.20
N TYR A 410 9.56 -31.15 -22.50
CA TYR A 410 9.62 -30.13 -23.55
C TYR A 410 8.40 -29.20 -23.60
N ALA A 411 7.21 -29.70 -23.26
CA ALA A 411 6.00 -28.88 -23.16
C ALA A 411 6.10 -27.81 -22.05
N ARG A 412 6.71 -28.15 -20.91
CA ARG A 412 6.95 -27.21 -19.81
C ARG A 412 8.01 -26.18 -20.20
N ALA A 413 9.07 -26.63 -20.86
CA ALA A 413 10.13 -25.73 -21.35
C ALA A 413 9.62 -24.72 -22.39
N ASP A 414 8.75 -25.15 -23.32
CA ASP A 414 8.12 -24.27 -24.30
C ASP A 414 7.15 -23.29 -23.62
N ALA A 415 6.34 -23.75 -22.66
CA ALA A 415 5.42 -22.86 -21.93
C ALA A 415 6.16 -21.79 -21.09
N ILE A 416 7.32 -22.12 -20.50
CA ILE A 416 8.16 -21.11 -19.83
C ILE A 416 8.73 -20.10 -20.84
N ARG A 417 9.12 -20.55 -22.04
CA ARG A 417 9.58 -19.64 -23.10
C ARG A 417 8.46 -18.69 -23.54
N ASP A 418 7.25 -19.22 -23.73
CA ASP A 418 6.11 -18.42 -24.16
C ASP A 418 5.70 -17.41 -23.07
N THR A 419 5.82 -17.78 -21.80
CA THR A 419 5.69 -16.85 -20.66
C THR A 419 6.73 -15.74 -20.76
N LEU A 420 8.02 -16.07 -20.86
CA LEU A 420 9.09 -15.08 -21.02
C LEU A 420 8.86 -14.19 -22.25
N GLU A 421 8.35 -14.73 -23.35
CA GLU A 421 8.01 -13.96 -24.54
C GLU A 421 6.84 -13.00 -24.32
N ALA A 422 5.79 -13.41 -23.61
CA ALA A 422 4.69 -12.55 -23.17
C ALA A 422 5.17 -11.45 -22.20
N LEU A 423 6.26 -11.71 -21.45
CA LEU A 423 6.96 -10.72 -20.63
C LEU A 423 7.83 -9.75 -21.43
N GLY A 424 7.84 -9.84 -22.77
CA GLY A 424 8.71 -9.04 -23.63
C GLY A 424 10.19 -9.46 -23.52
N ILE A 425 10.47 -10.66 -23.05
CA ILE A 425 11.81 -11.23 -22.93
C ILE A 425 12.05 -12.22 -24.08
N GLU A 426 13.09 -11.98 -24.87
CA GLU A 426 13.53 -12.92 -25.90
C GLU A 426 14.62 -13.82 -25.32
N VAL A 427 14.35 -15.13 -25.31
CA VAL A 427 15.30 -16.16 -24.89
C VAL A 427 16.12 -16.66 -26.08
N MET A 428 17.43 -16.64 -25.94
CA MET A 428 18.40 -17.09 -26.93
C MET A 428 19.15 -18.32 -26.41
N ASP A 429 18.86 -19.49 -26.97
CA ASP A 429 19.58 -20.72 -26.63
C ASP A 429 21.00 -20.70 -27.22
N ARG A 430 22.03 -20.74 -26.37
CA ARG A 430 23.44 -20.88 -26.80
C ARG A 430 24.08 -22.16 -26.26
N PRO A 431 25.17 -22.64 -26.89
CA PRO A 431 25.92 -23.79 -26.40
C PRO A 431 26.49 -23.63 -24.98
N GLU A 432 26.64 -22.38 -24.51
CA GLU A 432 27.20 -22.01 -23.22
C GLU A 432 26.13 -21.84 -22.13
N GLY A 433 24.84 -21.87 -22.51
CA GLY A 433 23.68 -21.62 -21.66
C GLY A 433 22.65 -20.72 -22.34
N PRO A 434 21.41 -20.61 -21.81
CA PRO A 434 20.44 -19.66 -22.31
C PRO A 434 20.87 -18.22 -21.95
N GLU A 435 20.79 -17.31 -22.91
CA GLU A 435 20.88 -15.87 -22.68
C GLU A 435 19.50 -15.24 -22.91
N TRP A 436 19.26 -14.07 -22.33
CA TRP A 436 18.02 -13.33 -22.57
C TRP A 436 18.27 -11.85 -22.86
N ARG A 437 17.30 -11.22 -23.54
CA ARG A 437 17.26 -9.77 -23.70
C ARG A 437 15.82 -9.26 -23.67
N ARG A 438 15.63 -8.01 -23.27
CA ARG A 438 14.33 -7.34 -23.42
C ARG A 438 14.10 -7.01 -24.89
N LYS A 439 12.91 -7.31 -25.42
CA LYS A 439 12.45 -6.79 -26.70
C LYS A 439 12.28 -5.28 -26.55
N VAL A 440 13.04 -4.51 -27.33
CA VAL A 440 12.82 -3.08 -27.51
C VAL A 440 11.87 -2.96 -28.70
N GLU A 441 10.58 -2.77 -28.46
CA GLU A 441 9.68 -2.38 -29.55
C GLU A 441 9.91 -0.90 -29.85
N LEU A 442 10.54 -0.65 -30.99
CA LEU A 442 10.49 0.64 -31.67
C LEU A 442 9.20 0.62 -32.53
N GLY A 443 8.13 1.18 -31.99
CA GLY A 443 6.86 1.43 -32.67
C GLY A 443 6.21 2.67 -32.12
#